data_AF-A0A7X6FNN5-F1
#
_entry.id   AF-A0A7X6FNN5-F1
#
_cell.length_a   1.000
_cell.length_b   1.000
_cell.length_c   1.000
_cell.angle_alpha   90.00
_cell.angle_beta   90.00
_cell.angle_gamma   90.00
#
_symmetry.space_group_name_H-M   'P 1'
#
loop_
_entity.id
_entity.type
_entity.pdbx_description
1 polymer ?
#
loop_
_entity_poly.entity_id
_entity_poly.type
_entity_poly.pdbx_seq_one_letter_code
_entity_poly.pdbx_strand_id
1 'polypeptide(L)'
;MQHHEWSGEIDHLIIMAFRGMAKSWITGAYVLWTLLRDPQRKVLVASGSVRRAAAFVNWCLNLIAEMPILQHLRPKPNQRQSGQAFDVGPARPDQTPSVFAVGITAQIVGFRGDLIIGDDVETNTNSMTPEGREKVADSVREFDAIIKPGGQIIFLGTPQTESSIYNILEKERGFVIKIWPARFPNGKQRRAYGHRLARYIIWKLENDPTLAGSSTEPTRFSDEDLAQRELSWGKAGFALQYMLDTSLADIDKYP
;
A
#
# COMPACT_ATOMS: atom_id res chain seq x y z
N MET A 1 2.54 21.74 -1.50
CA MET A 1 3.24 20.45 -1.39
C MET A 1 4.73 20.77 -1.36
N GLN A 2 5.42 20.51 -0.26
CA GLN A 2 6.88 20.61 -0.25
C GLN A 2 7.40 19.40 -1.02
N HIS A 3 7.59 19.55 -2.33
CA HIS A 3 8.55 18.70 -3.02
C HIS A 3 9.87 18.88 -2.28
N HIS A 4 10.41 17.82 -1.70
CA HIS A 4 11.83 17.82 -1.34
C HIS A 4 12.59 17.94 -2.65
N GLU A 5 12.91 19.18 -3.04
CA GLU A 5 13.63 19.54 -4.26
C GLU A 5 15.00 18.85 -4.39
N TRP A 6 15.43 18.11 -3.36
CA TRP A 6 16.76 17.54 -3.25
C TRP A 6 16.89 16.02 -3.41
N SER A 7 15.82 15.21 -3.42
CA SER A 7 15.98 13.73 -3.53
C SER A 7 15.24 13.06 -4.68
N GLY A 8 14.23 13.70 -5.28
CA GLY A 8 13.36 13.02 -6.25
C GLY A 8 12.53 11.87 -5.65
N GLU A 9 12.54 11.71 -4.33
CA GLU A 9 11.74 10.71 -3.62
C GLU A 9 10.28 11.21 -3.51
N ILE A 10 9.35 10.32 -3.84
CA ILE A 10 7.92 10.56 -3.68
C ILE A 10 7.60 10.37 -2.19
N ASP A 11 7.21 11.46 -1.53
CA ASP A 11 6.84 11.48 -0.11
C ASP A 11 5.41 10.97 0.12
N HIS A 12 4.50 11.17 -0.85
CA HIS A 12 3.10 10.70 -0.81
C HIS A 12 2.83 9.74 -1.97
N LEU A 13 2.89 8.44 -1.70
CA LEU A 13 2.82 7.40 -2.72
C LEU A 13 1.63 6.46 -2.47
N ILE A 14 0.94 6.07 -3.53
CA ILE A 14 -0.06 5.00 -3.52
C ILE A 14 0.41 3.92 -4.51
N ILE A 15 0.64 2.71 -4.00
CA ILE A 15 0.97 1.52 -4.77
C ILE A 15 -0.29 0.67 -4.88
N MET A 16 -0.90 0.71 -6.06
CA MET A 16 -1.98 -0.20 -6.40
C MET A 16 -1.38 -1.40 -7.11
N ALA A 17 -1.55 -2.58 -6.52
CA ALA A 17 -1.18 -3.83 -7.17
C ALA A 17 -2.29 -4.86 -6.98
N PHE A 18 -2.43 -5.74 -7.95
CA PHE A 18 -3.49 -6.73 -7.97
C PHE A 18 -3.43 -7.66 -6.74
N ARG A 19 -4.57 -8.29 -6.42
CA ARG A 19 -4.64 -9.21 -5.29
C ARG A 19 -3.67 -10.37 -5.50
N GLY A 20 -2.86 -10.65 -4.48
CA GLY A 20 -1.83 -11.67 -4.56
C GLY A 20 -0.50 -11.20 -5.14
N MET A 21 -0.19 -9.90 -5.21
CA MET A 21 1.13 -9.41 -5.64
C MET A 21 2.18 -9.30 -4.49
N ALA A 22 1.90 -9.84 -3.29
CA ALA A 22 2.78 -9.75 -2.12
C ALA A 22 3.11 -8.32 -1.61
N LYS A 23 2.22 -7.35 -1.86
CA LYS A 23 2.33 -5.95 -1.40
C LYS A 23 2.82 -5.81 0.05
N SER A 24 2.06 -6.37 1.01
CA SER A 24 2.36 -6.24 2.44
C SER A 24 3.69 -6.89 2.83
N TRP A 25 4.10 -7.97 2.15
CA TRP A 25 5.39 -8.64 2.37
C TRP A 25 6.55 -7.72 1.96
N ILE A 26 6.50 -7.17 0.75
CA ILE A 26 7.56 -6.28 0.24
C ILE A 26 7.66 -5.02 1.11
N THR A 27 6.53 -4.45 1.50
CA THR A 27 6.54 -3.24 2.32
C THR A 27 6.98 -3.49 3.76
N GLY A 28 6.66 -4.64 4.35
CA GLY A 28 7.22 -4.96 5.66
C GLY A 28 8.73 -5.17 5.60
N ALA A 29 9.27 -5.74 4.52
CA ALA A 29 10.72 -5.76 4.29
C ALA A 29 11.30 -4.34 4.15
N TYR A 30 10.60 -3.43 3.47
CA TYR A 30 10.98 -2.01 3.40
C TYR A 30 10.97 -1.30 4.76
N VAL A 31 9.98 -1.61 5.62
CA VAL A 31 9.92 -1.12 7.01
C VAL A 31 11.14 -1.59 7.80
N LEU A 32 11.49 -2.87 7.71
CA LEU A 32 12.66 -3.42 8.40
C LEU A 32 13.97 -2.85 7.85
N TRP A 33 14.08 -2.67 6.53
CA TRP A 33 15.23 -2.00 5.92
C TRP A 33 15.37 -0.54 6.39
N THR A 34 14.25 0.17 6.57
CA THR A 34 14.25 1.54 7.11
C THR A 34 14.84 1.56 8.52
N LEU A 35 14.40 0.64 9.38
CA LEU A 35 14.89 0.51 10.76
C LEU A 35 16.34 -0.02 10.85
N LEU A 36 16.75 -0.85 9.88
CA LEU A 36 18.12 -1.33 9.76
C LEU A 36 19.08 -0.18 9.44
N ARG A 37 18.65 0.76 8.58
CA ARG A 37 19.43 1.96 8.23
C ARG A 37 19.45 2.99 9.35
N ASP A 38 18.33 3.16 10.03
CA ASP A 38 18.19 4.09 11.14
C ASP A 38 17.20 3.53 12.19
N PRO A 39 17.71 2.97 13.30
CA PRO A 39 16.87 2.36 14.33
C PRO A 39 16.09 3.38 15.17
N GLN A 40 16.23 4.69 14.91
CA GLN A 40 15.48 5.74 15.59
C GLN A 40 14.20 6.13 14.83
N ARG A 41 14.03 5.64 13.59
CA ARG A 41 12.84 5.90 12.77
C ARG A 41 11.59 5.32 13.43
N LYS A 42 10.47 6.03 13.27
CA LYS A 42 9.16 5.66 13.83
C LYS A 42 8.21 5.32 12.69
N VAL A 43 7.67 4.10 12.69
CA VAL A 43 6.83 3.58 11.62
C VAL A 43 5.42 3.34 12.12
N LEU A 44 4.43 3.94 11.45
CA LEU A 44 3.01 3.63 11.67
C LEU A 44 2.53 2.70 10.56
N VAL A 45 1.79 1.67 10.92
CA VAL A 45 1.10 0.76 10.01
C VAL A 45 -0.39 0.87 10.28
N ALA A 46 -1.12 1.49 9.37
CA ALA A 46 -2.57 1.59 9.38
C ALA A 46 -3.17 0.59 8.39
N SER A 47 -4.30 -0.02 8.75
CA SER A 47 -5.06 -0.90 7.85
C SER A 47 -6.56 -0.73 8.09
N GLY A 48 -7.42 -1.29 7.24
CA GLY A 48 -8.87 -1.27 7.44
C GLY A 48 -9.32 -1.84 8.81
N SER A 49 -8.47 -2.62 9.48
CA SER A 49 -8.68 -3.03 10.88
C SER A 49 -7.36 -3.13 11.65
N VAL A 50 -7.41 -2.91 12.97
CA VAL A 50 -6.24 -3.09 13.85
C VAL A 50 -5.69 -4.52 13.81
N ARG A 51 -6.56 -5.52 13.60
CA ARG A 51 -6.14 -6.93 13.50
C ARG A 51 -5.21 -7.16 12.31
N ARG A 52 -5.50 -6.55 11.14
CA ARG A 52 -4.64 -6.67 9.96
C ARG A 52 -3.33 -5.92 10.15
N ALA A 53 -3.37 -4.69 10.66
CA ALA A 53 -2.16 -3.93 10.97
C ALA A 53 -1.27 -4.66 12.00
N ALA A 54 -1.86 -5.25 13.04
CA ALA A 54 -1.13 -6.05 14.02
C ALA A 54 -0.50 -7.30 13.40
N ALA A 55 -1.19 -7.97 12.46
CA ALA A 55 -0.61 -9.10 11.74
C ALA A 55 0.65 -8.70 10.95
N PHE A 56 0.64 -7.54 10.29
CA PHE A 56 1.82 -6.97 9.62
C PHE A 56 2.97 -6.74 10.60
N VAL A 57 2.68 -6.12 11.76
CA VAL A 57 3.70 -5.83 12.79
C VAL A 57 4.28 -7.10 13.39
N ASN A 58 3.46 -8.11 13.67
CA ASN A 58 3.94 -9.43 14.13
C ASN A 58 4.77 -10.14 13.06
N TRP A 59 4.40 -10.03 11.78
CA TRP A 59 5.20 -10.56 10.68
C TRP A 59 6.58 -9.91 10.61
N CYS A 60 6.68 -8.59 10.86
CA CYS A 60 7.97 -7.90 10.97
C CYS A 60 8.83 -8.46 12.12
N LEU A 61 8.22 -8.73 13.28
CA LEU A 61 8.92 -9.36 14.42
C LEU A 61 9.43 -10.77 14.09
N ASN A 62 8.65 -11.56 13.35
CA ASN A 62 9.08 -12.89 12.91
C ASN A 62 10.28 -12.80 11.97
N LEU A 63 10.26 -11.89 10.99
CA LEU A 63 11.42 -11.67 10.13
C LEU A 63 12.66 -11.24 10.91
N ILE A 64 12.51 -10.36 11.91
CA ILE A 64 13.62 -9.97 12.79
C ILE A 64 14.19 -11.19 13.52
N ALA A 65 13.35 -12.12 13.98
CA ALA A 65 13.80 -13.32 14.67
C ALA A 65 14.51 -14.33 13.74
N GLU A 66 14.01 -14.49 12.52
CA GLU A 66 14.46 -15.52 11.58
C GLU A 66 15.66 -15.09 10.72
N MET A 67 15.76 -13.82 10.35
CA MET A 67 16.80 -13.35 9.43
C MET A 67 18.07 -12.93 10.21
N PRO A 68 19.23 -13.58 10.00
CA PRO A 68 20.47 -13.26 10.73
C PRO A 68 20.86 -11.78 10.66
N ILE A 69 20.68 -11.14 9.50
CA ILE A 69 20.99 -9.72 9.31
C ILE A 69 20.11 -8.79 10.17
N LEU A 70 18.92 -9.22 10.58
CA LEU A 70 17.97 -8.40 11.34
C LEU A 70 17.96 -8.70 12.84
N GLN A 71 18.55 -9.81 13.29
CA GLN A 71 18.44 -10.27 14.69
C GLN A 71 18.92 -9.24 15.72
N HIS A 72 19.87 -8.37 15.37
CA HIS A 72 20.32 -7.28 16.24
C HIS A 72 19.24 -6.21 16.48
N LEU A 73 18.19 -6.15 15.65
CA LEU A 73 17.01 -5.30 15.83
C LEU A 73 15.98 -5.90 16.79
N ARG A 74 16.16 -7.13 17.27
CA ARG A 74 15.22 -7.78 18.19
C ARG A 74 14.98 -6.90 19.42
N PRO A 75 13.71 -6.70 19.84
CA PRO A 75 13.41 -5.97 21.07
C PRO A 75 14.13 -6.60 22.27
N LYS A 76 14.72 -5.77 23.12
CA LYS A 76 15.33 -6.19 24.39
C LYS A 76 14.24 -6.49 25.44
N PRO A 77 14.53 -7.27 26.50
CA PRO A 77 13.54 -7.61 27.53
C PRO A 77 12.88 -6.41 28.23
N ASN A 78 13.56 -5.27 28.30
CA ASN A 78 13.07 -4.04 28.91
C ASN A 78 12.43 -3.06 27.91
N GLN A 79 12.33 -3.43 26.63
CA GLN A 79 11.72 -2.62 25.57
C GLN A 79 10.30 -3.10 25.27
N ARG A 80 9.51 -2.22 24.65
CA ARG A 80 8.14 -2.53 24.24
C ARG A 80 8.16 -3.68 23.24
N GLN A 81 7.36 -4.71 23.50
CA GLN A 81 7.12 -5.80 22.57
C GLN A 81 5.71 -6.37 22.80
N SER A 82 4.74 -5.87 22.04
CA SER A 82 3.37 -6.39 22.02
C SER A 82 2.94 -6.68 20.59
N GLY A 83 1.81 -7.35 20.43
CA GLY A 83 1.28 -7.66 19.09
C GLY A 83 0.87 -6.43 18.27
N GLN A 84 0.75 -5.25 18.89
CA GLN A 84 0.41 -4.00 18.20
C GLN A 84 1.57 -3.01 18.11
N ALA A 85 2.61 -3.14 18.93
CA ALA A 85 3.72 -2.20 18.95
C ALA A 85 5.01 -2.84 19.43
N PHE A 86 6.14 -2.47 18.83
CA PHE A 86 7.44 -2.88 19.36
C PHE A 86 8.52 -1.81 19.17
N ASP A 87 9.58 -1.92 19.95
CA ASP A 87 10.82 -1.16 19.80
C ASP A 87 11.96 -2.05 19.34
N VAL A 88 12.75 -1.57 18.38
CA VAL A 88 13.94 -2.31 17.94
C VAL A 88 15.06 -2.21 18.99
N GLY A 89 15.88 -3.26 19.10
CA GLY A 89 16.96 -3.37 20.09
C GLY A 89 17.85 -2.12 20.22
N PRO A 90 18.30 -1.50 19.11
CA PRO A 90 19.12 -0.29 19.15
C PRO A 90 18.35 1.03 19.32
N ALA A 91 17.01 1.02 19.35
CA ALA A 91 16.21 2.23 19.54
C ALA A 91 16.46 2.83 20.94
N ARG A 92 16.61 4.15 21.01
CA ARG A 92 16.64 4.87 22.29
C ARG A 92 15.22 4.97 22.88
N PRO A 93 15.08 5.11 24.21
CA PRO A 93 13.79 5.34 24.83
C PRO A 93 13.08 6.55 24.22
N ASP A 94 11.82 6.37 23.83
CA ASP A 94 10.95 7.38 23.24
C ASP A 94 9.49 7.05 23.62
N GLN A 95 8.62 8.07 23.67
CA GLN A 95 7.19 7.85 23.89
C GLN A 95 6.57 7.05 22.72
N THR A 96 7.03 7.35 21.50
CA THR A 96 6.61 6.73 20.24
C THR A 96 7.34 5.40 20.01
N PRO A 97 6.62 4.29 19.77
CA PRO A 97 7.26 3.01 19.45
C PRO A 97 8.00 3.09 18.11
N SER A 98 8.97 2.20 17.92
CA SER A 98 9.66 2.04 16.63
C SER A 98 8.70 1.60 15.53
N VAL A 99 7.78 0.67 15.82
CA VAL A 99 6.68 0.28 14.91
C VAL A 99 5.36 0.21 15.67
N PHE A 100 4.29 0.78 15.10
CA PHE A 100 2.94 0.79 15.67
C PHE A 100 1.87 0.36 14.67
N ALA A 101 0.97 -0.51 15.08
CA ALA A 101 -0.20 -0.94 14.31
C ALA A 101 -1.45 -0.19 14.77
N VAL A 102 -2.25 0.31 13.81
CA VAL A 102 -3.52 0.98 14.08
C VAL A 102 -4.58 0.62 13.04
N GLY A 103 -5.85 0.68 13.43
CA GLY A 103 -6.97 0.64 12.48
C GLY A 103 -7.17 2.02 11.85
N ILE A 104 -7.56 2.10 10.58
CA ILE A 104 -7.63 3.36 9.83
C ILE A 104 -8.54 4.39 10.50
N THR A 105 -9.63 3.98 11.16
CA THR A 105 -10.56 4.89 11.85
C THR A 105 -10.25 5.11 13.33
N ALA A 106 -9.16 4.56 13.85
CA ALA A 106 -8.79 4.75 15.25
C ALA A 106 -8.00 6.06 15.40
N GLN A 107 -8.25 6.78 16.48
CA GLN A 107 -7.55 8.03 16.77
C GLN A 107 -6.07 7.78 17.02
N ILE A 108 -5.21 8.60 16.39
CA ILE A 108 -3.76 8.52 16.56
C ILE A 108 -3.29 9.75 17.35
N VAL A 109 -3.19 9.61 18.68
CA VAL A 109 -2.77 10.71 19.56
C VAL A 109 -1.30 10.57 19.93
N GLY A 110 -0.53 11.64 19.76
CA GLY A 110 0.86 11.74 20.23
C GLY A 110 1.89 10.94 19.44
N PHE A 111 1.49 10.19 18.42
CA PHE A 111 2.43 9.51 17.52
C PHE A 111 3.11 10.53 16.62
N ARG A 112 4.44 10.41 16.43
CA ARG A 112 5.17 11.18 15.41
C ARG A 112 6.02 10.23 14.56
N GLY A 113 5.64 10.10 13.30
CA GLY A 113 6.18 9.11 12.37
C GLY A 113 7.20 9.66 11.39
N ASP A 114 8.14 8.82 11.00
CA ASP A 114 9.01 9.02 9.84
C ASP A 114 8.47 8.32 8.59
N LEU A 115 7.76 7.20 8.78
CA LEU A 115 7.14 6.42 7.72
C LEU A 115 5.73 6.00 8.16
N ILE A 116 4.74 6.24 7.31
CA ILE A 116 3.36 5.82 7.52
C ILE A 116 2.98 4.89 6.38
N ILE A 117 2.60 3.65 6.71
CA ILE A 117 2.13 2.64 5.78
C ILE A 117 0.63 2.47 5.94
N GLY A 118 -0.14 2.74 4.90
CA GLY A 118 -1.55 2.38 4.82
C GLY A 118 -1.74 1.09 4.02
N ASP A 119 -1.77 -0.05 4.68
CA ASP A 119 -1.92 -1.38 4.05
C ASP A 119 -3.39 -1.83 3.99
N ASP A 120 -3.97 -1.90 2.78
CA ASP A 120 -5.37 -2.28 2.54
C ASP A 120 -6.33 -1.49 3.46
N VAL A 121 -6.16 -0.16 3.48
CA VAL A 121 -7.02 0.77 4.23
C VAL A 121 -8.45 0.84 3.66
N GLU A 122 -8.58 0.65 2.34
CA GLU A 122 -9.87 0.52 1.68
C GLU A 122 -10.34 -0.93 1.73
N THR A 123 -11.52 -1.16 2.31
CA THR A 123 -12.17 -2.46 2.43
C THR A 123 -13.60 -2.36 1.91
N ASN A 124 -14.18 -3.48 1.44
CA ASN A 124 -15.56 -3.49 0.95
C ASN A 124 -16.56 -2.86 1.94
N THR A 125 -16.34 -3.05 3.24
CA THR A 125 -17.25 -2.55 4.27
C THR A 125 -17.13 -1.04 4.47
N ASN A 126 -15.91 -0.49 4.52
CA ASN A 126 -15.71 0.93 4.80
C ASN A 126 -15.79 1.81 3.54
N SER A 127 -15.77 1.24 2.34
CA SER A 127 -15.86 2.00 1.10
C SER A 127 -17.20 1.88 0.37
N MET A 128 -18.16 1.12 0.91
CA MET A 128 -19.45 0.87 0.27
C MET A 128 -20.26 2.16 0.06
N THR A 129 -20.38 3.00 1.08
CA THR A 129 -21.16 4.24 1.02
C THR A 129 -20.25 5.47 0.84
N PRO A 130 -20.75 6.57 0.26
CA PRO A 130 -20.01 7.84 0.19
C PRO A 130 -19.47 8.28 1.55
N GLU A 131 -20.28 8.19 2.60
CA GLU A 131 -19.92 8.61 3.96
C GLU A 131 -18.80 7.74 4.54
N GLY A 132 -18.81 6.43 4.24
CA GLY A 132 -17.73 5.53 4.63
C GLY A 132 -16.40 5.90 3.99
N ARG A 133 -16.43 6.23 2.69
CA ARG A 133 -15.24 6.67 1.94
C ARG A 133 -14.71 8.00 2.45
N GLU A 134 -15.59 8.95 2.71
CA GLU A 134 -15.24 10.25 3.30
C GLU A 134 -14.59 10.06 4.67
N LYS A 135 -15.16 9.23 5.54
CA LYS A 135 -14.59 8.92 6.84
C LYS A 135 -13.17 8.35 6.75
N VAL A 136 -12.92 7.47 5.79
CA VAL A 136 -11.57 6.93 5.56
C VAL A 136 -10.62 8.02 5.04
N ALA A 137 -11.05 8.84 4.08
CA ALA A 137 -10.26 9.96 3.55
C ALA A 137 -9.94 11.02 4.61
N ASP A 138 -10.87 11.23 5.55
CA ASP A 138 -10.69 12.10 6.71
C ASP A 138 -9.68 11.53 7.70
N SER A 139 -9.74 10.23 8.01
CA SER A 139 -8.72 9.60 8.85
C SER A 139 -7.33 9.67 8.24
N VAL A 140 -7.21 9.59 6.91
CA VAL A 140 -5.93 9.81 6.22
C VAL A 140 -5.42 11.25 6.42
N ARG A 141 -6.29 12.26 6.59
CA ARG A 141 -5.88 13.64 6.92
C ARG A 141 -5.07 13.71 8.22
N GLU A 142 -5.36 12.84 9.19
CA GLU A 142 -4.62 12.82 10.44
C GLU A 142 -3.15 12.39 10.23
N PHE A 143 -2.84 11.66 9.15
CA PHE A 143 -1.48 11.24 8.84
C PHE A 143 -0.56 12.44 8.54
N ASP A 144 -1.09 13.47 7.88
CA ASP A 144 -0.38 14.72 7.59
C ASP A 144 0.03 15.46 8.89
N ALA A 145 -0.76 15.30 9.96
CA ALA A 145 -0.49 15.95 11.25
C ALA A 145 0.57 15.21 12.09
N ILE A 146 0.72 13.90 11.90
CA ILE A 146 1.63 13.06 12.68
C ILE A 146 2.94 12.74 11.95
N ILE A 147 3.00 12.90 10.63
CA ILE A 147 4.23 12.71 9.87
C ILE A 147 5.24 13.83 10.22
N LYS A 148 6.51 13.47 10.41
CA LYS A 148 7.61 14.42 10.61
C LYS A 148 7.99 15.08 9.28
N PRO A 149 8.57 16.29 9.29
CA PRO A 149 9.17 16.86 8.09
C PRO A 149 10.18 15.90 7.46
N GLY A 150 10.07 15.66 6.15
CA GLY A 150 10.90 14.69 5.44
C GLY A 150 10.52 13.22 5.66
N GLY A 151 9.36 12.96 6.28
CA GLY A 151 8.77 11.63 6.35
C GLY A 151 8.03 11.24 5.08
N GLN A 152 7.62 9.98 5.01
CA GLN A 152 6.97 9.39 3.85
C GLN A 152 5.65 8.71 4.24
N ILE A 153 4.64 8.84 3.38
CA ILE A 153 3.35 8.15 3.46
C ILE A 153 3.19 7.25 2.24
N ILE A 154 3.07 5.94 2.47
CA ILE A 154 2.87 4.94 1.42
C ILE A 154 1.56 4.19 1.68
N PHE A 155 0.64 4.25 0.73
CA PHE A 155 -0.51 3.36 0.70
C PHE A 155 -0.24 2.16 -0.20
N LEU A 156 -0.69 1.00 0.24
CA LEU A 156 -0.77 -0.22 -0.55
C LEU A 156 -2.22 -0.63 -0.65
N GLY A 157 -2.67 -1.04 -1.83
CA GLY A 157 -3.95 -1.72 -1.89
C GLY A 157 -4.50 -2.02 -3.25
N THR A 158 -5.79 -2.31 -3.24
CA THR A 158 -6.62 -2.62 -4.39
C THR A 158 -7.92 -1.84 -4.20
N PRO A 159 -8.41 -1.11 -5.22
CA PRO A 159 -9.63 -0.33 -5.08
C PRO A 159 -10.81 -1.26 -4.84
N GLN A 160 -11.78 -0.87 -4.02
CA GLN A 160 -12.96 -1.71 -3.72
C GLN A 160 -14.23 -1.18 -4.39
N THR A 161 -14.20 0.06 -4.85
CA THR A 161 -15.28 0.70 -5.61
C THR A 161 -14.72 1.58 -6.72
N GLU A 162 -15.56 1.96 -7.69
CA GLU A 162 -15.23 2.94 -8.74
C GLU A 162 -14.83 4.29 -8.13
N SER A 163 -15.51 4.68 -7.05
CA SER A 163 -15.20 5.88 -6.26
C SER A 163 -14.13 5.62 -5.20
N SER A 164 -13.15 4.76 -5.48
CA SER A 164 -12.06 4.39 -4.56
C SER A 164 -11.44 5.61 -3.87
N ILE A 165 -11.09 5.46 -2.59
CA ILE A 165 -10.44 6.52 -1.81
C ILE A 165 -9.10 6.93 -2.42
N TYR A 166 -8.43 6.04 -3.16
CA TYR A 166 -7.14 6.34 -3.77
C TYR A 166 -7.27 7.43 -4.84
N ASN A 167 -8.39 7.45 -5.56
CA ASN A 167 -8.69 8.51 -6.53
C ASN A 167 -8.93 9.85 -5.84
N ILE A 168 -9.55 9.85 -4.65
CA ILE A 168 -9.77 11.04 -3.84
C ILE A 168 -8.43 11.59 -3.35
N LEU A 169 -7.58 10.71 -2.78
CA LEU A 169 -6.26 11.10 -2.27
C LEU A 169 -5.33 11.65 -3.36
N GLU A 170 -5.33 11.08 -4.56
CA GLU A 170 -4.56 11.63 -5.67
C GLU A 170 -5.07 13.02 -6.07
N LYS A 171 -6.38 13.18 -6.30
CA LYS A 171 -6.96 14.44 -6.79
C LYS A 171 -6.89 15.58 -5.78
N GLU A 172 -7.22 15.29 -4.52
CA GLU A 172 -7.38 16.32 -3.49
C GLU A 172 -6.10 16.58 -2.70
N ARG A 173 -5.19 15.59 -2.64
CA ARG A 173 -3.98 15.66 -1.80
C ARG A 173 -2.68 15.45 -2.57
N GLY A 174 -2.75 15.20 -3.87
CA GLY A 174 -1.57 15.07 -4.74
C GLY A 174 -0.72 13.84 -4.49
N PHE A 175 -1.29 12.78 -3.90
CA PHE A 175 -0.63 11.49 -3.83
C PHE A 175 -0.32 10.99 -5.24
N VAL A 176 0.88 10.45 -5.45
CA VAL A 176 1.22 9.83 -6.74
C VAL A 176 0.74 8.39 -6.73
N ILE A 177 -0.07 8.00 -7.71
CA ILE A 177 -0.47 6.60 -7.89
C ILE A 177 0.52 5.86 -8.82
N LYS A 178 0.87 4.64 -8.44
CA LYS A 178 1.56 3.66 -9.30
C LYS A 178 0.81 2.33 -9.33
N ILE A 179 0.50 1.86 -10.54
CA ILE A 179 -0.38 0.72 -10.82
C ILE A 179 0.41 -0.43 -11.43
N TRP A 180 0.29 -1.61 -10.82
CA TRP A 180 0.76 -2.89 -11.33
C TRP A 180 -0.44 -3.81 -11.60
N PRO A 181 -0.98 -3.83 -12.83
CA PRO A 181 -2.08 -4.72 -13.20
C PRO A 181 -1.61 -6.17 -13.31
N ALA A 182 -2.54 -7.12 -13.21
CA ALA A 182 -2.27 -8.55 -13.34
C ALA A 182 -1.96 -8.97 -14.79
N ARG A 183 -2.45 -8.21 -15.78
CA ARG A 183 -2.12 -8.39 -17.21
C ARG A 183 -1.49 -7.13 -17.76
N PHE A 184 -0.59 -7.29 -18.72
CA PHE A 184 -0.06 -6.14 -19.44
C PHE A 184 -1.18 -5.43 -20.21
N PRO A 185 -1.34 -4.11 -20.04
CA PRO A 185 -2.44 -3.39 -20.67
C PRO A 185 -2.28 -3.25 -22.18
N ASN A 186 -3.39 -3.30 -22.90
CA ASN A 186 -3.43 -2.94 -24.31
C ASN A 186 -3.28 -1.41 -24.50
N GLY A 187 -3.17 -0.95 -25.74
CA GLY A 187 -2.96 0.47 -26.06
C GLY A 187 -4.05 1.41 -25.51
N LYS A 188 -5.33 0.98 -25.47
CA LYS A 188 -6.43 1.76 -24.88
C LYS A 188 -6.27 1.85 -23.37
N GLN A 189 -6.04 0.73 -22.70
CA GLN A 189 -5.83 0.66 -21.25
C GLN A 189 -4.61 1.45 -20.82
N ARG A 190 -3.49 1.36 -21.55
CA ARG A 190 -2.26 2.12 -21.27
C ARG A 190 -2.53 3.63 -21.28
N ARG A 191 -3.33 4.13 -22.23
CA ARG A 191 -3.74 5.55 -22.27
C ARG A 191 -4.64 5.92 -21.10
N ALA A 192 -5.56 5.03 -20.72
CA ALA A 192 -6.43 5.25 -19.56
C ALA A 192 -5.66 5.31 -18.23
N TYR A 193 -4.68 4.43 -18.00
CA TYR A 193 -3.82 4.52 -16.81
C TYR A 193 -2.93 5.78 -16.82
N GLY A 194 -2.49 6.21 -18.00
CA GLY A 194 -1.64 7.38 -18.17
C GLY A 194 -0.39 7.31 -17.31
N HIS A 195 -0.12 8.38 -16.55
CA HIS A 195 1.06 8.49 -15.69
C HIS A 195 1.03 7.56 -14.46
N ARG A 196 -0.12 6.95 -14.16
CA ARG A 196 -0.29 6.03 -13.03
C ARG A 196 0.28 4.64 -13.32
N LEU A 197 0.43 4.25 -14.59
CA LEU A 197 0.98 2.93 -14.90
C LEU A 197 2.44 2.83 -14.43
N ALA A 198 2.79 1.72 -13.77
CA ALA A 198 4.15 1.52 -13.28
C ALA A 198 5.17 1.50 -14.42
N ARG A 199 6.32 2.18 -14.22
CA ARG A 199 7.38 2.31 -15.24
C ARG A 199 7.90 0.96 -15.73
N TYR A 200 7.99 -0.04 -14.85
CA TYR A 200 8.41 -1.39 -15.24
C TYR A 200 7.46 -2.05 -16.25
N ILE A 201 6.15 -1.88 -16.06
CA ILE A 201 5.13 -2.41 -16.98
C ILE A 201 5.22 -1.71 -18.35
N ILE A 202 5.40 -0.39 -18.33
CA ILE A 202 5.62 0.42 -19.54
C ILE A 202 6.87 -0.09 -20.29
N TRP A 203 8.00 -0.19 -19.59
CA TRP A 203 9.27 -0.62 -20.16
C TRP A 203 9.16 -2.02 -20.78
N LYS A 204 8.52 -2.98 -20.10
CA LYS A 204 8.29 -4.32 -20.66
C LYS A 204 7.50 -4.28 -21.97
N LEU A 205 6.40 -3.54 -22.00
CA LEU A 205 5.56 -3.40 -23.20
C LEU A 205 6.24 -2.67 -24.36
N GLU A 206 7.15 -1.73 -24.07
CA GLU A 206 7.93 -1.02 -25.09
C GLU A 206 8.99 -1.92 -25.72
N ASN A 207 9.56 -2.83 -24.94
CA ASN A 207 10.53 -3.82 -25.45
C ASN A 207 9.86 -5.00 -26.14
N ASP A 208 8.65 -5.38 -25.69
CA ASP A 208 7.87 -6.46 -26.27
C ASP A 208 6.37 -6.14 -26.25
N PRO A 209 5.83 -5.58 -27.34
CA PRO A 209 4.41 -5.29 -27.47
C PRO A 209 3.50 -6.53 -27.47
N THR A 210 4.05 -7.73 -27.74
CA THR A 210 3.27 -8.98 -27.79
C THR A 210 2.79 -9.42 -26.41
N LEU A 211 3.39 -8.87 -25.35
CA LEU A 211 2.99 -9.13 -23.96
C LEU A 211 1.58 -8.62 -23.64
N ALA A 212 1.00 -7.71 -24.43
CA ALA A 212 -0.33 -7.15 -24.15
C ALA A 212 -1.39 -8.26 -23.97
N GLY A 213 -2.07 -8.24 -22.83
CA GLY A 213 -3.07 -9.25 -22.43
C GLY A 213 -2.51 -10.46 -21.68
N SER A 214 -1.19 -10.71 -21.73
CA SER A 214 -0.54 -11.76 -20.94
C SER A 214 -0.30 -11.32 -19.50
N SER A 215 -0.08 -12.28 -18.61
CA SER A 215 0.20 -12.09 -17.20
C SER A 215 1.47 -11.29 -16.96
N THR A 216 1.41 -10.35 -16.02
CA THR A 216 2.60 -9.61 -15.55
C THR A 216 3.44 -10.42 -14.58
N GLU A 217 2.90 -11.50 -13.99
CA GLU A 217 3.57 -12.38 -13.04
C GLU A 217 3.22 -13.86 -13.31
N PRO A 218 3.67 -14.43 -14.45
CA PRO A 218 3.25 -15.77 -14.92
C PRO A 218 3.69 -16.91 -14.00
N THR A 219 4.74 -16.71 -13.19
CA THR A 219 5.20 -17.67 -12.17
C THR A 219 4.20 -17.85 -11.02
N ARG A 220 3.31 -16.86 -10.82
CA ARG A 220 2.31 -16.86 -9.76
C ARG A 220 0.90 -17.02 -10.27
N PHE A 221 0.57 -16.36 -11.37
CA PHE A 221 -0.73 -16.43 -12.02
C PHE A 221 -0.52 -16.56 -13.52
N SER A 222 -0.75 -17.75 -14.08
CA SER A 222 -0.67 -17.98 -15.52
C SER A 222 -1.82 -17.28 -16.25
N ASP A 223 -1.72 -17.21 -17.57
CA ASP A 223 -2.81 -16.67 -18.40
C ASP A 223 -4.11 -17.47 -18.22
N GLU A 224 -4.02 -18.81 -18.07
CA GLU A 224 -5.20 -19.64 -17.80
C GLU A 224 -5.80 -19.35 -16.41
N ASP A 225 -4.98 -19.20 -15.37
CA ASP A 225 -5.48 -18.86 -14.02
C ASP A 225 -6.17 -17.49 -14.03
N LEU A 226 -5.57 -16.48 -14.68
CA LEU A 226 -6.19 -15.17 -14.81
C LEU A 226 -7.50 -15.22 -15.61
N ALA A 227 -7.58 -16.05 -16.65
CA ALA A 227 -8.82 -16.26 -17.41
C ALA A 227 -9.91 -16.91 -16.54
N GLN A 228 -9.57 -17.92 -15.74
CA GLN A 228 -10.49 -18.54 -14.79
C GLN A 228 -10.99 -17.54 -13.73
N ARG A 229 -10.10 -16.68 -13.22
CA ARG A 229 -10.46 -15.62 -12.28
C ARG A 229 -11.38 -14.58 -12.92
N GLU A 230 -11.14 -14.20 -14.17
CA GLU A 230 -12.01 -13.28 -14.89
C GLU A 230 -13.42 -13.85 -15.06
N LEU A 231 -13.53 -15.15 -15.39
CA LEU A 231 -14.81 -15.84 -15.45
C LEU A 231 -15.51 -15.89 -14.09
N SER A 232 -14.76 -16.16 -13.01
CA SER A 232 -15.31 -16.25 -11.65
C SER A 232 -15.72 -14.90 -11.07
N TRP A 233 -14.94 -13.84 -11.29
CA TRP A 233 -15.18 -12.50 -10.74
C TRP A 233 -16.11 -11.65 -11.59
N GLY A 234 -16.33 -12.06 -12.84
CA GLY A 234 -16.93 -11.22 -13.87
C GLY A 234 -16.00 -10.11 -14.33
N LYS A 235 -16.29 -9.51 -15.49
CA LYS A 235 -15.44 -8.49 -16.12
C LYS A 235 -15.21 -7.28 -15.22
N ALA A 236 -16.27 -6.74 -14.60
CA ALA A 236 -16.16 -5.58 -13.71
C ALA A 236 -15.31 -5.88 -12.46
N GLY A 237 -15.56 -7.02 -11.82
CA GLY A 237 -14.80 -7.44 -10.64
C GLY A 237 -13.32 -7.71 -10.96
N PHE A 238 -13.05 -8.37 -12.08
CA PHE A 238 -11.68 -8.61 -12.55
C PHE A 238 -10.96 -7.30 -12.88
N ALA A 239 -11.61 -6.39 -13.59
CA ALA A 239 -11.01 -5.12 -13.93
C ALA A 239 -10.70 -4.29 -12.69
N LEU A 240 -11.59 -4.26 -11.70
CA LEU A 240 -11.36 -3.52 -10.45
C LEU A 240 -10.24 -4.15 -9.60
N GLN A 241 -10.23 -5.48 -9.42
CA GLN A 241 -9.34 -6.14 -8.46
C GLN A 241 -8.00 -6.62 -9.05
N TYR A 242 -7.97 -6.91 -10.36
CA TYR A 242 -6.81 -7.44 -11.06
C TYR A 242 -6.22 -6.45 -12.05
N MET A 243 -7.06 -5.71 -12.78
CA MET A 243 -6.56 -4.62 -13.63
C MET A 243 -6.44 -3.30 -12.87
N LEU A 244 -7.00 -3.18 -11.66
CA LEU A 244 -6.94 -1.96 -10.84
C LEU A 244 -7.56 -0.74 -11.55
N ASP A 245 -8.55 -1.01 -12.39
CA ASP A 245 -9.21 -0.01 -13.21
C ASP A 245 -10.54 0.39 -12.56
N THR A 246 -10.64 1.66 -12.14
CA THR A 246 -11.85 2.25 -11.56
C THR A 246 -12.71 3.00 -12.59
N SER A 247 -12.36 2.97 -13.88
CA SER A 247 -13.00 3.77 -14.94
C SER A 247 -14.20 3.10 -15.62
N LEU A 248 -14.48 1.82 -15.35
CA LEU A 248 -15.53 1.05 -16.02
C LEU A 248 -16.98 1.43 -15.63
N ALA A 249 -17.16 2.58 -14.97
CA ALA A 249 -18.44 3.08 -14.48
C ALA A 249 -19.52 3.28 -15.57
N ASP A 250 -19.14 3.44 -16.85
CA ASP A 250 -20.08 3.96 -17.86
C ASP A 250 -20.53 2.96 -18.94
N ILE A 251 -19.94 1.77 -19.05
CA ILE A 251 -20.24 0.88 -20.20
C ILE A 251 -21.38 -0.11 -19.91
N ASP A 252 -21.54 -0.58 -18.67
CA ASP A 252 -22.52 -1.63 -18.33
C ASP A 252 -23.75 -1.11 -17.56
N LYS A 253 -23.80 0.18 -17.21
CA LYS A 253 -24.95 0.75 -16.45
C LYS A 253 -26.15 1.14 -17.32
N TYR A 254 -25.97 1.19 -18.64
CA TYR A 254 -27.04 1.44 -19.61
C TYR A 254 -26.80 0.59 -20.87
N PRO A 255 -27.36 -0.63 -20.96
CA PRO A 255 -27.43 -1.38 -22.22
C PRO A 255 -28.35 -0.71 -23.26
#